data_AF-A0A131YP23-F1
#
_entry.id   AF-A0A131YP23-F1
#
_cell.length_a   1.000
_cell.length_b   1.000
_cell.length_c   1.000
_cell.angle_alpha   90.00
_cell.angle_beta   90.00
_cell.angle_gamma   90.00
#
_symmetry.space_group_name_H-M   'P 1'
#
loop_
_entity.id
_entity.type
_entity.pdbx_description
1 polymer ?
#
loop_
_entity_poly.entity_id
_entity_poly.type
_entity_poly.pdbx_seq_one_letter_code
_entity_poly.pdbx_strand_id
1 'polypeptide(L)'
;MVFLSLLVICFFSKSLAFETKTSTGDKKHYIPELKPNLTVLVEALNTTERIWLKMMSYPKEYVTCLYIKKVRLTNDAYDFDEWYLKMEQKWETHSIRVEVLGQA
;
A
#
# COMPACT_ATOMS: atom_id res chain seq x y z
N MET A 1 -24.94 49.86 -7.08
CA MET A 1 -24.83 48.49 -6.53
C MET A 1 -23.61 47.80 -7.12
N VAL A 2 -22.41 48.02 -6.58
CA VAL A 2 -21.17 47.33 -6.99
C VAL A 2 -20.22 47.31 -5.78
N PHE A 3 -20.49 46.49 -4.76
CA PHE A 3 -19.53 46.24 -3.66
C PHE A 3 -19.71 44.84 -3.04
N LEU A 4 -20.17 43.87 -3.84
CA LEU A 4 -20.38 42.49 -3.37
C LEU A 4 -19.53 41.44 -4.11
N SER A 5 -18.47 41.84 -4.81
CA SER A 5 -17.59 40.93 -5.56
C SER A 5 -16.19 40.74 -4.94
N LEU A 6 -15.85 41.48 -3.87
CA LEU A 6 -14.49 41.45 -3.29
C LEU A 6 -14.34 40.55 -2.05
N LEU A 7 -15.40 39.96 -1.53
CA LEU A 7 -15.35 39.13 -0.30
C LEU A 7 -15.42 37.61 -0.54
N VAL A 8 -15.66 37.15 -1.78
CA VAL A 8 -15.80 35.70 -2.06
C VAL A 8 -14.49 35.06 -2.54
N ILE A 9 -13.48 35.85 -2.93
CA ILE A 9 -12.22 35.31 -3.47
C ILE A 9 -11.21 34.94 -2.35
N CYS A 10 -11.41 35.41 -1.12
CA CYS A 10 -10.48 35.11 -0.02
C CYS A 10 -10.72 33.75 0.66
N PHE A 11 -11.76 32.99 0.31
CA PHE A 11 -12.06 31.68 0.93
C PHE A 11 -11.51 30.46 0.18
N PHE A 12 -11.04 30.61 -1.06
CA PHE A 12 -10.42 29.50 -1.81
C PHE A 12 -8.89 29.40 -1.66
N SER A 13 -8.27 30.29 -0.87
CA SER A 13 -6.85 30.22 -0.52
C SER A 13 -6.53 29.17 0.55
N LYS A 14 -7.54 28.52 1.13
CA LYS A 14 -7.38 27.29 1.93
C LYS A 14 -7.45 26.04 1.05
N SER A 15 -7.01 26.13 -0.21
CA SER A 15 -6.57 24.92 -0.92
C SER A 15 -5.49 24.28 -0.06
N LEU A 16 -5.80 23.08 0.43
CA LEU A 16 -4.95 22.25 1.26
C LEU A 16 -3.52 22.24 0.69
N ALA A 17 -2.67 23.11 1.23
CA ALA A 17 -1.29 22.74 1.46
C ALA A 17 -1.35 21.64 2.51
N PHE A 18 -1.62 20.41 2.05
CA PHE A 18 -1.22 19.22 2.79
C PHE A 18 0.30 19.21 2.74
N GLU A 19 0.89 20.04 3.59
CA GLU A 19 2.29 19.90 3.95
C GLU A 19 2.41 18.51 4.56
N THR A 20 2.87 17.56 3.76
CA THR A 20 3.48 16.35 4.29
C THR A 20 4.64 16.86 5.13
N LYS A 21 4.43 16.93 6.46
CA LYS A 21 5.53 17.05 7.40
C LYS A 21 6.40 15.83 7.16
N THR A 22 7.41 15.97 6.32
CA THR A 22 8.59 15.14 6.39
C THR A 22 9.16 15.42 7.77
N SER A 23 8.90 14.49 8.70
CA SER A 23 9.50 14.50 10.02
C SER A 23 11.00 14.29 9.83
N THR A 24 11.71 15.38 9.54
CA THR A 24 13.15 15.49 9.69
C THR A 24 13.43 15.39 11.18
N GLY A 25 13.66 14.16 11.62
CA GLY A 25 13.81 13.80 13.03
C GLY A 25 13.90 12.30 13.16
N ASP A 26 14.82 11.70 12.39
CA ASP A 26 15.11 10.27 12.44
C ASP A 26 15.81 9.95 13.78
N LYS A 27 15.04 9.96 14.86
CA LYS A 27 15.38 9.12 16.01
C LYS A 27 15.34 7.72 15.44
N LYS A 28 16.51 7.11 15.20
CA LYS A 28 16.63 5.69 14.93
C LYS A 28 15.93 4.96 16.07
N HIS A 29 14.63 4.69 15.93
CA HIS A 29 13.98 3.65 16.68
C HIS A 29 14.68 2.39 16.21
N TYR A 30 15.57 1.89 17.07
CA TYR A 30 16.07 0.54 16.97
C TYR A 30 14.84 -0.36 17.04
N ILE A 31 14.29 -0.70 15.88
CA ILE A 31 13.40 -1.83 15.76
C ILE A 31 14.34 -3.00 15.99
N PRO A 32 14.21 -3.75 17.11
CA PRO A 32 14.98 -4.97 17.30
C PRO A 32 14.85 -5.77 16.01
N GLU A 33 15.95 -6.31 15.47
CA GLU A 33 15.89 -7.20 14.32
C GLU A 33 14.89 -8.31 14.63
N LEU A 34 13.66 -8.14 14.17
CA LEU A 34 12.60 -9.09 14.38
C LEU A 34 12.95 -10.22 13.44
N LYS A 35 13.69 -11.21 13.95
CA LYS A 35 14.00 -12.41 13.19
C LYS A 35 12.67 -12.91 12.64
N PRO A 36 12.49 -12.94 11.30
CA PRO A 36 11.21 -13.26 10.73
C PRO A 36 10.81 -14.67 11.20
N ASN A 37 9.71 -14.72 11.95
CA ASN A 37 9.11 -15.96 12.44
C ASN A 37 7.88 -16.24 11.57
N LEU A 38 7.72 -17.50 11.15
CA LEU A 38 6.59 -17.94 10.34
C LEU A 38 5.25 -17.57 11.01
N THR A 39 5.15 -17.68 12.34
CA THR A 39 3.93 -17.29 13.08
C THR A 39 3.57 -15.83 12.87
N VAL A 40 4.56 -14.93 13.01
CA VAL A 40 4.36 -13.48 12.84
C VAL A 40 3.98 -13.15 11.40
N LEU A 41 4.58 -13.85 10.42
CA LEU A 41 4.23 -13.70 9.01
C LEU A 41 2.79 -14.14 8.74
N VAL A 42 2.38 -15.31 9.25
CA VAL A 42 1.01 -15.83 9.09
C VAL A 42 0.00 -14.88 9.72
N GLU A 43 0.27 -14.35 10.92
CA GLU A 43 -0.57 -13.36 11.58
C GLU A 43 -0.71 -12.08 10.76
N ALA A 44 0.40 -11.55 10.23
CA ALA A 44 0.39 -10.35 9.40
C ALA A 44 -0.36 -10.55 8.07
N LEU A 45 -0.27 -11.74 7.46
CA LEU A 45 -0.98 -12.09 6.23
C LEU A 45 -2.45 -12.41 6.47
N ASN A 46 -2.85 -12.76 7.70
CA ASN A 46 -4.24 -13.09 8.05
C ASN A 46 -5.13 -11.85 8.22
N THR A 47 -5.09 -10.93 7.26
CA THR A 47 -5.93 -9.72 7.24
C THR A 47 -7.04 -9.82 6.20
N THR A 48 -8.10 -9.02 6.36
CA THR A 48 -9.13 -8.79 5.33
C THR A 48 -8.86 -7.52 4.51
N GLU A 49 -7.82 -6.76 4.90
CA GLU A 49 -7.43 -5.51 4.25
C GLU A 49 -6.64 -5.74 2.96
N ARG A 50 -6.51 -4.68 2.16
CA ARG A 50 -5.63 -4.65 0.99
C ARG A 50 -4.22 -4.28 1.44
N ILE A 51 -3.24 -5.11 1.09
CA ILE A 51 -1.83 -4.84 1.40
C ILE A 51 -1.22 -4.12 0.21
N TRP A 52 -0.95 -2.82 0.36
CA TRP A 52 -0.36 -1.98 -0.68
C TRP A 52 1.16 -2.12 -0.70
N LEU A 53 1.72 -2.41 -1.88
CA LEU A 53 3.16 -2.48 -2.05
C LEU A 53 3.72 -1.09 -2.33
N LYS A 54 4.60 -0.62 -1.44
CA LYS A 54 5.24 0.70 -1.56
C LYS A 54 6.49 0.69 -2.44
N MET A 55 7.19 -0.43 -2.50
CA MET A 55 8.44 -0.61 -3.24
C MET A 55 8.49 -2.03 -3.81
N MET A 56 9.07 -2.15 -5.00
CA MET A 56 9.33 -3.43 -5.68
C MET A 56 10.81 -3.50 -6.02
N SER A 57 11.41 -4.67 -5.82
CA SER A 57 12.82 -4.94 -6.15
C SER A 57 13.03 -5.33 -7.61
N TYR A 58 11.96 -5.58 -8.37
CA TYR A 58 12.00 -5.92 -9.78
C TYR A 58 11.22 -4.89 -10.61
N PRO A 59 11.69 -4.58 -11.83
CA PRO A 59 10.95 -3.69 -12.73
C PRO A 59 9.71 -4.42 -13.26
N LYS A 60 8.53 -3.87 -12.99
CA LYS A 60 7.29 -4.19 -13.69
C LYS A 60 6.88 -2.94 -14.44
N GLU A 61 7.16 -2.91 -15.74
CA GLU A 61 6.94 -1.72 -16.56
C GLU A 61 5.47 -1.30 -16.51
N TYR A 62 5.24 0.01 -16.40
CA TYR A 62 3.93 0.62 -16.59
C TYR A 62 2.84 0.19 -15.60
N VAL A 63 3.25 -0.22 -14.39
CA VAL A 63 2.36 -0.63 -13.30
C VAL A 63 2.41 0.35 -12.13
N THR A 64 1.23 0.80 -11.68
CA THR A 64 1.06 1.61 -10.48
C THR A 64 -0.02 1.03 -9.56
N CYS A 65 -0.12 1.55 -8.33
CA CYS A 65 -1.18 1.20 -7.38
C CYS A 65 -1.30 -0.31 -7.10
N LEU A 66 -0.17 -1.00 -6.98
CA LEU A 66 -0.14 -2.44 -6.75
C LEU A 66 -0.54 -2.75 -5.30
N TYR A 67 -1.52 -3.63 -5.15
CA TYR A 67 -1.88 -4.22 -3.87
C TYR A 67 -2.21 -5.69 -4.01
N ILE A 68 -2.12 -6.43 -2.91
CA ILE A 68 -2.58 -7.81 -2.82
C ILE A 68 -3.80 -7.91 -1.91
N LYS A 69 -4.71 -8.82 -2.26
CA LYS A 69 -5.89 -9.14 -1.47
C LYS A 69 -5.89 -10.63 -1.16
N LYS A 70 -5.90 -11.00 0.13
CA LYS A 70 -6.00 -12.39 0.56
C LYS A 70 -7.27 -13.04 0.00
N VAL A 71 -7.11 -14.20 -0.62
CA VAL A 71 -8.21 -15.10 -0.99
C VAL A 71 -8.30 -16.21 0.06
N ARG A 72 -7.18 -16.87 0.33
CA ARG A 72 -7.09 -17.98 1.28
C ARG A 72 -5.69 -18.03 1.89
N LEU A 73 -5.62 -18.42 3.17
CA LEU A 73 -4.37 -18.68 3.86
C LEU A 73 -4.51 -20.02 4.59
N THR A 74 -3.62 -20.96 4.29
CA THR A 74 -3.49 -22.26 4.96
C THR A 74 -2.09 -22.38 5.55
N ASN A 75 -1.82 -23.48 6.25
CA ASN A 75 -0.51 -23.71 6.87
C ASN A 75 0.62 -23.87 5.84
N ASP A 76 0.27 -24.31 4.63
CA ASP A 76 1.18 -24.68 3.55
C ASP A 76 1.13 -23.73 2.35
N ALA A 77 0.09 -22.89 2.25
CA ALA A 77 -0.11 -22.05 1.08
C ALA A 77 -0.77 -20.70 1.41
N TYR A 78 -0.44 -19.71 0.59
CA TYR A 78 -1.09 -18.41 0.57
C TYR A 78 -1.60 -18.10 -0.83
N ASP A 79 -2.92 -17.98 -0.95
CA ASP A 79 -3.61 -17.62 -2.18
C ASP A 79 -4.08 -16.16 -2.08
N PHE A 80 -3.70 -15.34 -3.06
CA PHE A 80 -4.06 -13.93 -3.10
C PHE A 80 -4.28 -13.46 -4.54
N ASP A 81 -5.12 -12.43 -4.67
CA ASP A 81 -5.25 -11.69 -5.92
C ASP A 81 -4.30 -10.48 -5.86
N GLU A 82 -3.37 -10.41 -6.81
CA GLU A 82 -2.60 -9.22 -7.10
C GLU A 82 -3.43 -8.30 -8.00
N TRP A 83 -3.57 -7.05 -7.60
CA TRP A 83 -4.27 -6.02 -8.35
C TRP A 83 -3.34 -4.87 -8.65
N TYR A 84 -3.44 -4.34 -9.85
CA TYR A 84 -2.63 -3.21 -10.25
C TYR A 84 -3.24 -2.40 -11.40
N LEU A 85 -2.79 -1.16 -11.54
CA LEU A 85 -3.21 -0.26 -12.59
C LEU A 85 -2.17 -0.24 -13.71
N LYS A 86 -2.60 -0.49 -14.96
CA LYS A 86 -1.77 -0.24 -16.14
C LYS A 86 -1.84 1.22 -16.57
N MET A 87 -0.92 1.66 -17.43
CA MET A 87 -0.83 3.02 -17.99
C MET A 87 -2.17 3.63 -18.46
N GLU A 88 -3.09 2.82 -18.98
CA GLU A 88 -4.42 3.26 -19.44
C GLU A 88 -5.47 3.40 -18.32
N GLN A 89 -5.04 3.45 -17.05
CA GLN A 89 -5.91 3.44 -15.87
C GLN A 89 -6.87 2.25 -15.80
N LYS A 90 -6.51 1.16 -16.47
CA LYS A 90 -7.25 -0.10 -16.42
C LYS A 90 -6.71 -0.95 -15.27
N TRP A 91 -7.61 -1.39 -14.40
CA TRP A 91 -7.31 -2.39 -13.38
C TRP A 91 -7.13 -3.75 -14.03
N GLU A 92 -6.05 -4.43 -13.64
CA GLU A 92 -5.75 -5.81 -13.99
C GLU A 92 -5.61 -6.61 -12.70
N THR A 93 -5.91 -7.91 -12.79
CA THR A 93 -5.81 -8.81 -11.64
C THR A 93 -5.23 -10.16 -12.03
N HIS A 94 -4.35 -10.69 -11.19
CA HIS A 94 -3.80 -12.03 -11.30
C HIS A 94 -4.00 -12.77 -9.97
N SER A 95 -4.54 -13.99 -10.01
CA SER A 95 -4.59 -14.87 -8.85
C SER A 95 -3.27 -15.64 -8.74
N ILE A 96 -2.63 -15.55 -7.57
CA ILE A 96 -1.32 -16.11 -7.29
C ILE A 96 -1.43 -17.03 -6.08
N ARG A 97 -0.74 -18.18 -6.16
CA ARG A 97 -0.58 -19.13 -5.06
C ARG A 97 0.90 -19.26 -4.74
N VAL A 98 1.25 -19.10 -3.47
CA VAL A 98 2.60 -19.30 -2.96
C VAL A 98 2.58 -20.45 -1.96
N GLU A 99 3.36 -21.50 -2.22
CA GLU A 99 3.49 -22.67 -1.36
C GLU A 99 4.76 -22.58 -0.51
N VAL A 100 4.68 -23.00 0.75
CA VAL A 100 5.83 -23.09 1.65
C VAL A 100 6.53 -24.42 1.39
N LEU A 101 7.52 -24.42 0.48
CA LEU A 101 8.36 -25.58 0.22
C LEU A 101 9.29 -25.82 1.41
N GLY A 102 8.94 -26.76 2.30
CA GLY A 102 9.83 -27.12 3.42
C GLY A 102 9.26 -27.91 4.59
N GLN A 103 8.02 -28.44 4.52
CA GLN A 103 7.53 -29.39 5.52
C GLN A 103 7.45 -30.79 4.91
N ALA A 104 8.58 -31.51 4.95
CA ALA A 104 8.66 -32.95 4.78
C ALA A 104 9.25 -33.56 6.05
#